data_AF-A0A3D5WRD3-F1
#
_entry.id   AF-A0A3D5WRD3-F1
#
_cell.length_a   1.000
_cell.length_b   1.000
_cell.length_c   1.000
_cell.angle_alpha   90.00
_cell.angle_beta   90.00
_cell.angle_gamma   90.00
#
_symmetry.space_group_name_H-M   'P 1'
#
loop_
_entity.id
_entity.type
_entity.pdbx_description
1 polymer ?
#
loop_
_entity_poly.entity_id
_entity_poly.type
_entity_poly.pdbx_seq_one_letter_code
_entity_poly.pdbx_strand_id
1 'polypeptide(L)'
;MHTFTFDGKNSYADYGLTVESIDIGSPVRRQTEVTIPLRSSVIDIDEVAGYTTYDDRTITVKVWCRLETPEQLYTLANTLTRAFLVGVGRKSFVDDDDPTSTYMAICTQISYSDSTRKHMRCTLTFKANPYRIVGGKDVL
;
A
#
# COMPACT_ATOMS: atom_id res chain seq x y z
N MET A 1 6.86 16.52 -9.57
CA MET A 1 7.63 15.35 -9.08
C MET A 1 6.70 14.64 -8.13
N HIS A 2 6.45 13.35 -8.34
CA HIS A 2 5.46 12.62 -7.55
C HIS A 2 6.09 12.07 -6.27
N THR A 3 5.40 12.21 -5.14
CA THR A 3 5.88 11.80 -3.81
C THR A 3 4.73 11.26 -2.98
N PHE A 4 5.05 10.44 -1.98
CA PHE A 4 4.05 9.97 -1.03
C PHE A 4 4.57 10.16 0.39
N THR A 5 3.64 10.31 1.32
CA THR A 5 3.90 10.44 2.74
C THR A 5 3.40 9.20 3.46
N PHE A 6 4.29 8.50 4.15
CA PHE A 6 3.95 7.34 4.97
C PHE A 6 4.41 7.57 6.40
N ASP A 7 3.51 7.39 7.36
CA ASP A 7 3.80 7.62 8.79
C ASP A 7 4.31 9.04 9.09
N GLY A 8 3.84 10.03 8.33
CA GLY A 8 4.30 11.42 8.42
C GLY A 8 5.69 11.69 7.83
N LYS A 9 6.33 10.69 7.20
CA LYS A 9 7.61 10.84 6.51
C LYS A 9 7.44 10.84 5.00
N ASN A 10 8.05 11.81 4.34
CA ASN A 10 7.95 11.98 2.90
C ASN A 10 9.01 11.12 2.18
N SER A 11 8.60 10.46 1.11
CA SER A 11 9.46 9.57 0.33
C SER A 11 10.72 10.26 -0.21
N TYR A 12 10.60 11.51 -0.67
CA TYR A 12 11.73 12.24 -1.24
C TYR A 12 12.51 13.01 -0.19
N ALA A 13 11.84 13.78 0.67
CA ALA A 13 12.53 14.65 1.63
C ALA A 13 13.32 13.86 2.68
N ASP A 14 12.78 12.75 3.18
CA ASP A 14 13.41 11.96 4.24
C ASP A 14 14.34 10.86 3.72
N TYR A 15 14.05 10.31 2.53
CA TYR A 15 14.75 9.12 2.02
C TYR A 15 15.38 9.30 0.62
N GLY A 16 15.17 10.43 -0.05
CA GLY A 16 15.71 10.68 -1.39
C GLY A 16 15.12 9.77 -2.48
N LEU A 17 13.94 9.19 -2.25
CA LEU A 17 13.28 8.31 -3.20
C LEU A 17 12.49 9.11 -4.23
N THR A 18 12.66 8.77 -5.50
CA THR A 18 11.84 9.29 -6.59
C THR A 18 10.78 8.26 -6.94
N VAL A 19 9.50 8.65 -6.92
CA VAL A 19 8.39 7.77 -7.26
C VAL A 19 8.27 7.66 -8.79
N GLU A 20 8.29 6.43 -9.29
CA GLU A 20 8.05 6.11 -10.70
C GLU A 20 6.55 5.94 -10.97
N SER A 21 5.84 5.23 -10.08
CA SER A 21 4.39 5.04 -10.17
C SER A 21 3.79 4.66 -8.82
N ILE A 22 2.57 5.15 -8.55
CA ILE A 22 1.70 4.69 -7.45
C ILE A 22 0.48 4.05 -8.10
N ASP A 23 0.22 2.80 -7.74
CA ASP A 23 -0.97 2.07 -8.14
C ASP A 23 -1.80 1.75 -6.90
N ILE A 24 -2.95 2.43 -6.76
CA ILE A 24 -3.91 2.22 -5.68
C ILE A 24 -4.99 1.28 -6.21
N GLY A 25 -4.88 -0.01 -5.90
CA GLY A 25 -5.84 -1.00 -6.34
C GLY A 25 -7.25 -0.75 -5.81
N SER A 26 -8.27 -1.14 -6.56
CA SER A 26 -9.67 -1.12 -6.12
C SER A 26 -9.92 -2.04 -4.92
N PRO A 27 -10.91 -1.76 -4.06
CA PRO A 27 -11.23 -2.62 -2.94
C PRO A 27 -11.87 -3.87 -3.50
N VAL A 28 -11.49 -5.03 -2.96
CA VAL A 28 -12.07 -6.30 -3.41
C VAL A 28 -13.36 -6.52 -2.62
N ARG A 29 -14.48 -6.70 -3.29
CA ARG A 29 -15.73 -7.08 -2.62
C ARG A 29 -15.56 -8.48 -2.04
N ARG A 30 -15.77 -8.63 -0.73
CA ARG A 30 -15.80 -9.94 -0.10
C ARG A 30 -17.18 -10.54 -0.36
N GLN A 31 -17.23 -11.71 -1.00
CA GLN A 31 -18.48 -12.46 -1.18
C GLN A 31 -18.56 -13.57 -0.14
N THR A 32 -19.65 -13.59 0.63
CA THR A 32 -19.89 -14.61 1.64
C THR A 32 -21.03 -15.53 1.17
N GLU A 33 -20.68 -16.66 0.57
CA GLU A 33 -21.66 -17.59 0.03
C GLU A 33 -21.79 -18.85 0.91
N VAL A 34 -23.01 -19.31 1.16
CA VAL A 34 -23.29 -20.56 1.90
C VAL A 34 -24.02 -21.59 1.05
N THR A 35 -23.45 -22.78 0.99
CA THR A 35 -24.05 -23.95 0.35
C THR A 35 -24.93 -24.70 1.34
N ILE A 36 -26.22 -24.83 1.04
CA ILE A 36 -27.15 -25.65 1.82
C ILE A 36 -27.25 -27.04 1.19
N PRO A 37 -27.03 -28.14 1.94
CA PRO A 37 -27.21 -29.49 1.43
C PRO A 37 -28.61 -29.69 0.83
N LEU A 38 -28.69 -30.41 -0.30
CA LEU A 38 -29.95 -30.73 -1.02
C LEU A 38 -30.65 -29.54 -1.70
N ARG A 39 -30.07 -28.32 -1.66
CA ARG A 39 -30.54 -27.17 -2.42
C ARG A 39 -29.71 -27.00 -3.70
N SER A 40 -30.39 -26.78 -4.82
CA SER A 40 -29.74 -26.27 -6.03
C SER A 40 -29.52 -24.76 -5.88
N SER A 41 -28.27 -24.31 -5.95
CA SER A 41 -27.76 -22.93 -5.74
C SER A 41 -27.25 -22.58 -4.33
N VAL A 42 -26.33 -21.62 -4.30
CA VAL A 42 -25.72 -21.04 -3.11
C VAL A 42 -26.57 -19.84 -2.64
N ILE A 43 -26.46 -19.47 -1.35
CA ILE A 43 -27.06 -18.23 -0.82
C ILE A 43 -25.96 -17.22 -0.61
N ASP A 44 -26.10 -16.03 -1.21
CA ASP A 44 -25.27 -14.86 -0.88
C ASP A 44 -25.76 -14.28 0.46
N ILE A 45 -24.93 -14.37 1.50
CA ILE A 45 -25.25 -13.84 2.82
C ILE A 45 -25.27 -12.30 2.80
N ASP A 46 -24.47 -11.66 1.94
CA ASP A 46 -24.41 -10.20 1.89
C ASP A 46 -25.76 -9.61 1.42
N GLU A 47 -26.42 -10.29 0.49
CA GLU A 47 -27.78 -9.95 0.02
C GLU A 47 -28.81 -10.10 1.15
N VAL A 48 -28.70 -11.15 1.96
CA VAL A 48 -29.63 -11.45 3.05
C VAL A 48 -29.41 -10.52 4.25
N ALA A 49 -28.15 -10.22 4.58
CA ALA A 49 -27.78 -9.38 5.72
C ALA A 49 -27.94 -7.88 5.43
N GLY A 50 -27.97 -7.49 4.15
CA GLY A 50 -28.15 -6.10 3.72
C GLY A 50 -26.90 -5.22 3.88
N TYR A 51 -25.73 -5.82 4.10
CA TYR A 51 -24.45 -5.10 4.21
C TYR A 51 -23.41 -5.76 3.31
N THR A 52 -22.69 -4.95 2.53
CA THR A 52 -21.55 -5.39 1.73
C THR A 52 -20.26 -5.19 2.50
N THR A 53 -19.41 -6.20 2.53
CA THR A 53 -18.06 -6.09 3.12
C THR A 53 -16.99 -6.08 2.03
N TYR A 54 -15.88 -5.42 2.33
CA TYR A 54 -14.74 -5.30 1.42
C TYR A 54 -13.48 -5.82 2.09
N ASP A 55 -12.66 -6.49 1.31
CA ASP A 55 -11.29 -6.83 1.67
C ASP A 55 -10.36 -5.63 1.49
N ASP A 56 -9.22 -5.70 2.17
CA ASP A 56 -8.18 -4.69 2.10
C ASP A 56 -7.69 -4.45 0.66
N ARG A 57 -7.38 -3.19 0.36
CA ARG A 57 -6.76 -2.78 -0.91
C ARG A 57 -5.27 -3.05 -0.87
N THR A 58 -4.69 -3.28 -2.04
CA THR A 58 -3.24 -3.32 -2.20
C THR A 58 -2.78 -2.04 -2.89
N ILE A 59 -1.83 -1.34 -2.28
CA ILE A 59 -1.17 -0.18 -2.86
C ILE A 59 0.24 -0.61 -3.26
N THR A 60 0.59 -0.44 -4.53
CA THR A 60 1.90 -0.77 -5.05
C THR A 60 2.62 0.50 -5.46
N VAL A 61 3.76 0.78 -4.84
CA VAL A 61 4.57 1.96 -5.15
C VAL A 61 5.89 1.50 -5.75
N LYS A 62 6.21 1.97 -6.95
CA LYS A 62 7.53 1.78 -7.56
C LYS A 62 8.33 3.04 -7.33
N VAL A 63 9.50 2.90 -6.72
CA VAL A 63 10.43 4.00 -6.49
C VAL A 63 11.81 3.64 -6.99
N TRP A 64 12.58 4.68 -7.27
CA TRP A 64 13.98 4.56 -7.60
C TRP A 64 14.81 5.64 -6.91
N CYS A 65 16.09 5.34 -6.71
CA CYS A 65 17.06 6.27 -6.16
C CYS A 65 18.39 6.12 -6.91
N ARG A 66 19.10 7.23 -7.12
CA ARG A 66 20.45 7.23 -7.67
C ARG A 66 21.45 7.05 -6.53
N LEU A 67 22.38 6.12 -6.70
CA LEU A 67 23.43 5.81 -5.73
C LEU A 67 24.78 6.21 -6.29
N GLU A 68 25.65 6.73 -5.43
CA GLU A 68 27.02 7.07 -5.79
C GLU A 68 27.96 5.89 -5.54
N THR A 69 27.71 5.12 -4.48
CA THR A 69 28.52 3.95 -4.11
C THR A 69 27.66 2.69 -3.86
N PRO A 70 28.21 1.48 -4.08
CA PRO A 70 27.50 0.23 -3.80
C PRO A 70 27.17 0.02 -2.32
N GLU A 71 27.98 0.54 -1.40
CA GLU A 71 27.73 0.41 0.05
C GLU A 71 26.49 1.18 0.50
N GLN A 72 26.20 2.31 -0.15
CA GLN A 72 24.98 3.07 0.09
C GLN A 72 23.71 2.26 -0.26
N LEU A 73 23.79 1.31 -1.20
CA LEU A 73 22.65 0.42 -1.52
C LEU A 73 22.20 -0.35 -0.28
N TYR A 74 23.13 -1.01 0.40
CA TYR A 74 22.82 -1.86 1.56
C TYR A 74 22.35 -1.03 2.75
N THR A 75 22.98 0.11 3.00
CA THR A 75 22.56 1.03 4.07
C THR A 75 21.17 1.61 3.82
N LEU A 76 20.87 2.00 2.57
CA LEU A 76 19.56 2.51 2.20
C LEU A 76 18.51 1.40 2.28
N ALA A 77 18.78 0.21 1.74
CA ALA A 77 17.87 -0.93 1.82
C ALA A 77 17.52 -1.29 3.28
N ASN A 78 18.51 -1.30 4.19
CA ASN A 78 18.26 -1.52 5.61
C ASN A 78 17.44 -0.40 6.25
N THR A 79 17.70 0.86 5.88
CA THR A 79 16.93 2.02 6.35
C THR A 79 15.48 1.93 5.90
N LEU A 80 15.22 1.61 4.63
CA LEU A 80 13.87 1.44 4.09
C LEU A 80 13.15 0.27 4.75
N THR A 81 13.83 -0.86 4.93
CA THR A 81 13.25 -2.03 5.59
C THR A 81 12.84 -1.70 7.03
N ARG A 82 13.68 -0.98 7.77
CA ARG A 82 13.34 -0.52 9.14
C ARG A 82 12.21 0.50 9.16
N ALA A 83 12.17 1.42 8.20
CA ALA A 83 11.17 2.48 8.15
C ALA A 83 9.78 1.96 7.76
N PHE A 84 9.73 1.13 6.72
CA PHE A 84 8.47 0.72 6.10
C PHE A 84 7.99 -0.65 6.61
N LEU A 85 8.88 -1.65 6.73
CA LEU A 85 8.48 -3.04 6.99
C LEU A 85 8.45 -3.42 8.49
N VAL A 86 9.36 -2.88 9.29
CA VAL A 86 9.50 -3.27 10.73
C VAL A 86 8.42 -2.62 11.61
N GLY A 87 7.67 -1.64 11.10
CA GLY A 87 6.59 -0.98 11.83
C GLY A 87 5.45 -1.93 12.19
N VAL A 88 4.92 -1.79 13.41
CA VAL A 88 3.70 -2.50 13.85
C VAL A 88 2.48 -1.61 13.63
N GLY A 89 1.41 -2.19 13.10
CA GLY A 89 0.13 -1.51 12.91
C GLY A 89 -0.01 -0.80 11.55
N ARG A 90 -1.25 -0.41 11.23
CA ARG A 90 -1.56 0.40 10.04
C ARG A 90 -1.22 1.85 10.32
N LYS A 91 -0.58 2.50 9.37
CA LYS A 91 -0.10 3.89 9.44
C LYS A 91 -0.71 4.71 8.32
N SER A 92 -0.70 6.02 8.45
CA SER A 92 -1.21 6.92 7.42
C SER A 92 -0.34 6.86 6.17
N PHE A 93 -0.96 6.55 5.05
CA PHE A 93 -0.43 6.70 3.71
C PHE A 93 -1.21 7.81 3.01
N VAL A 94 -0.51 8.84 2.55
CA VAL A 94 -1.06 9.97 1.82
C VAL A 94 -0.31 10.09 0.51
N ASP A 95 -1.05 10.13 -0.59
CA ASP A 95 -0.49 10.44 -1.90
C ASP A 95 -0.45 11.97 -2.04
N ASP A 96 0.67 12.56 -2.45
CA ASP A 96 0.76 14.02 -2.56
C ASP A 96 -0.08 14.56 -3.74
N ASP A 97 -0.48 13.72 -4.70
CA ASP A 97 -1.45 14.11 -5.75
C ASP A 97 -2.89 14.19 -5.22
N ASP A 98 -3.23 13.44 -4.15
CA ASP A 98 -4.51 13.53 -3.45
C ASP A 98 -4.29 13.66 -1.93
N PRO A 99 -3.87 14.85 -1.47
CA PRO A 99 -3.55 15.08 -0.05
C PRO A 99 -4.80 15.05 0.84
N THR A 100 -6.00 15.03 0.25
CA THR A 100 -7.27 15.00 1.00
C THR A 100 -7.68 13.59 1.40
N SER A 101 -7.15 12.58 0.71
CA SER A 101 -7.44 11.18 0.94
C SER A 101 -6.31 10.53 1.73
N THR A 102 -6.63 10.03 2.93
CA THR A 102 -5.66 9.26 3.74
C THR A 102 -6.05 7.79 3.76
N TYR A 103 -5.09 6.91 3.47
CA TYR A 103 -5.24 5.46 3.57
C TYR A 103 -4.53 4.94 4.82
N MET A 104 -5.19 4.06 5.59
CA MET A 104 -4.53 3.36 6.69
C MET A 104 -3.88 2.09 6.15
N ALA A 105 -2.56 2.09 6.01
CA ALA A 105 -1.81 1.04 5.33
C ALA A 105 -0.65 0.47 6.16
N ILE A 106 -0.33 -0.79 5.93
CA ILE A 106 0.86 -1.47 6.46
C ILE A 106 1.70 -1.97 5.29
N CYS A 107 3.02 -1.75 5.33
CA CYS A 107 3.91 -2.31 4.32
C CYS A 107 4.04 -3.81 4.57
N THR A 108 3.74 -4.63 3.57
CA THR A 108 3.83 -6.09 3.68
C THR A 108 5.06 -6.65 2.98
N GLN A 109 5.56 -5.96 1.95
CA GLN A 109 6.68 -6.45 1.17
C GLN A 109 7.46 -5.30 0.54
N ILE A 110 8.77 -5.47 0.47
CA ILE A 110 9.68 -4.63 -0.30
C ILE A 110 10.44 -5.55 -1.26
N SER A 111 10.33 -5.29 -2.56
CA SER A 111 11.05 -6.03 -3.60
C SER A 111 12.05 -5.12 -4.28
N TYR A 112 13.33 -5.49 -4.27
CA TYR A 112 14.39 -4.75 -4.95
C TYR A 112 14.56 -5.35 -6.35
N SER A 113 13.99 -4.70 -7.37
CA SER A 113 13.78 -5.29 -8.69
C SER A 113 14.92 -5.09 -9.68
N ASP A 114 15.84 -4.16 -9.42
CA ASP A 114 17.13 -4.11 -10.11
C ASP A 114 18.06 -3.14 -9.38
N SER A 115 19.25 -3.61 -8.99
CA SER A 115 20.28 -2.77 -8.37
C SER A 115 21.48 -2.71 -9.30
N THR A 116 21.46 -1.77 -10.25
CA THR A 116 22.67 -1.44 -10.99
C THR A 116 23.60 -0.68 -10.06
N ARG A 117 24.93 -0.69 -10.29
CA ARG A 117 25.95 -0.01 -9.46
C ARG A 117 25.68 1.48 -9.16
N LYS A 118 24.76 2.14 -9.87
CA LYS A 118 24.42 3.57 -9.75
C LYS A 118 22.94 3.86 -9.50
N HIS A 119 22.06 2.86 -9.53
CA HIS A 119 20.63 3.07 -9.35
C HIS A 119 20.01 1.88 -8.62
N MET A 120 19.14 2.18 -7.67
CA MET A 120 18.32 1.21 -6.98
C MET A 120 16.87 1.42 -7.40
N ARG A 121 16.23 0.35 -7.86
CA ARG A 121 14.78 0.28 -8.04
C ARG A 121 14.18 -0.64 -7.00
N CYS A 122 13.12 -0.18 -6.33
CA CYS A 122 12.35 -1.02 -5.45
C CYS A 122 10.84 -0.81 -5.63
N THR A 123 10.10 -1.89 -5.36
CA THR A 123 8.65 -1.93 -5.35
C THR A 123 8.21 -2.18 -3.92
N LEU A 124 7.47 -1.24 -3.36
CA LEU A 124 6.87 -1.31 -2.04
C LEU A 124 5.42 -1.76 -2.21
N THR A 125 5.02 -2.81 -1.50
CA THR A 125 3.65 -3.29 -1.47
C THR A 125 3.07 -3.02 -0.08
N PHE A 126 1.96 -2.31 -0.05
CA PHE A 126 1.21 -2.00 1.16
C PHE A 126 -0.17 -2.63 1.10
N LYS A 127 -0.63 -3.17 2.24
CA LYS A 127 -2.04 -3.50 2.45
C LYS A 127 -2.72 -2.37 3.19
N ALA A 128 -3.77 -1.82 2.60
CA ALA A 128 -4.51 -0.68 3.12
C ALA A 128 -5.97 -1.05 3.41
N ASN A 129 -6.62 -0.28 4.31
CA ASN A 129 -8.06 -0.35 4.48
C ASN A 129 -8.78 -0.20 3.11
N PRO A 130 -9.95 -0.83 2.94
CA PRO A 130 -10.77 -0.65 1.74
C PRO A 130 -11.23 0.80 1.56
N TYR A 131 -11.44 1.51 2.67
CA TYR A 131 -11.89 2.90 2.69
C TYR A 131 -10.72 3.87 2.83
N ARG A 132 -10.79 4.99 2.11
CA ARG A 132 -9.99 6.19 2.37
C ARG A 132 -10.71 7.09 3.38
N ILE A 133 -9.94 7.78 4.21
CA ILE A 133 -10.44 8.76 5.16
C ILE A 133 -10.36 10.13 4.49
N VAL A 134 -11.51 10.77 4.28
CA VAL A 134 -11.63 12.13 3.73
C VAL A 134 -12.40 12.98 4.74
N GLY A 135 -11.74 13.99 5.31
CA GLY A 135 -12.38 14.88 6.31
C GLY A 135 -12.91 14.13 7.56
N GLY A 136 -12.27 13.03 7.94
CA GLY A 136 -12.68 12.20 9.08
C GLY A 136 -13.82 11.20 8.79
N LYS A 137 -14.21 11.04 7.53
CA LYS A 137 -15.22 10.06 7.10
C LYS A 137 -14.58 9.00 6.21
N ASP A 138 -15.05 7.76 6.36
CA ASP A 138 -14.66 6.64 5.50
C ASP A 138 -15.41 6.73 4.16
N VAL A 139 -14.66 6.72 3.06
CA VAL A 139 -15.15 6.83 1.68
C VAL A 139 -14.49 5.72 0.84
N LEU A 140 -15.24 5.09 -0.06
CA LEU A 140 -14.71 4.10 -1.01
C LEU A 140 -13.89 4.73 -2.15
#